data_AF-A0A8S3T6Z8-F1
#
_entry.id   AF-A0A8S3T6Z8-F1
#
_cell.length_a   1.000
_cell.length_b   1.000
_cell.length_c   1.000
_cell.angle_alpha   90.00
_cell.angle_beta   90.00
_cell.angle_gamma   90.00
#
_symmetry.space_group_name_H-M   'P 1'
#
loop_
_entity.id
_entity.type
_entity.pdbx_description
1 polymer ?
#
loop_
_entity_poly.entity_id
_entity_poly.type
_entity_poly.pdbx_seq_one_letter_code
_entity_poly.pdbx_strand_id
1 'polypeptide(L)'
;MQKKKAAFSIDTCTFKKKFCSYLKDKFTCNPWLEPGSDVEFKNEVKKYLRADGLAKDTSAYKQVVSFASSKYADLRNQLRRKIFQELTEGKNDLQSLQIDDFAKVILSSFCSALESYDSQERIQLCLIIRSFLHRRGLFATKQSIPDFWNKLQIFYNETTKGAGDEKWEILAGIDSRRIIKRLEVLGN
;
A
#
# COMPACT_ATOMS: atom_id res chain seq x y z
N MET A 1 34.68 30.27 -15.90
CA MET A 1 33.65 30.23 -14.84
C MET A 1 33.07 28.83 -14.74
N GLN A 2 33.43 28.06 -13.70
CA GLN A 2 32.74 26.79 -13.42
C GLN A 2 31.34 27.12 -12.89
N LYS A 3 30.29 26.78 -13.65
CA LYS A 3 28.91 26.82 -13.12
C LYS A 3 28.86 25.88 -11.91
N LYS A 4 28.69 26.42 -10.71
CA LYS A 4 28.35 25.62 -9.52
C LYS A 4 27.14 24.77 -9.89
N LYS A 5 27.33 23.46 -10.00
CA LYS A 5 26.24 22.51 -10.18
C LYS A 5 25.32 22.72 -8.98
N ALA A 6 24.06 23.11 -9.21
CA ALA A 6 23.09 23.27 -8.14
C ALA A 6 23.02 21.96 -7.34
N ALA A 7 22.96 22.06 -6.02
CA ALA A 7 22.79 20.89 -5.17
C ALA A 7 21.51 20.15 -5.56
N PHE A 8 21.54 18.82 -5.57
CA PHE A 8 20.36 18.02 -5.86
C PHE A 8 19.22 18.38 -4.88
N SER A 9 18.01 18.50 -5.42
CA SER A 9 16.77 18.63 -4.66
C SER A 9 15.70 17.73 -5.28
N ILE A 10 15.03 16.94 -4.45
CA ILE A 10 13.96 16.04 -4.89
C ILE A 10 12.77 16.80 -5.49
N ASP A 11 12.58 18.07 -5.10
CA ASP A 11 11.44 18.86 -5.56
C ASP A 11 11.57 19.33 -7.00
N THR A 12 12.80 19.40 -7.49
CA THR A 12 13.14 19.94 -8.82
C THR A 12 13.75 18.89 -9.74
N CYS A 13 13.91 17.64 -9.29
CA CYS A 13 14.46 16.59 -10.13
C CYS A 13 13.50 16.19 -11.26
N THR A 14 14.05 15.81 -12.40
CA THR A 14 13.29 15.54 -13.63
C THR A 14 12.37 14.32 -13.47
N PHE A 15 12.77 13.38 -12.61
CA PHE A 15 12.10 12.10 -12.43
C PHE A 15 11.07 12.08 -11.29
N LYS A 16 10.85 13.19 -10.56
CA LYS A 16 9.97 13.24 -9.37
C LYS A 16 8.59 12.61 -9.63
N LYS A 17 7.96 12.97 -10.76
CA LYS A 17 6.64 12.45 -11.13
C LYS A 17 6.65 10.93 -11.31
N LYS A 18 7.61 10.42 -12.09
CA LYS A 18 7.76 8.99 -12.37
C LYS A 18 8.11 8.21 -11.09
N PHE A 19 8.94 8.78 -10.23
CA PHE A 19 9.27 8.20 -8.94
C PHE A 19 8.08 8.16 -7.99
N CYS A 20 7.26 9.22 -7.93
CA CYS A 20 6.01 9.20 -7.17
C CYS A 20 5.05 8.10 -7.64
N SER A 21 4.93 7.87 -8.95
CA SER A 21 4.13 6.76 -9.49
C SER A 21 4.69 5.41 -9.06
N TYR A 22 6.00 5.21 -9.19
CA TYR A 22 6.68 3.99 -8.72
C TYR A 22 6.45 3.72 -7.23
N LEU A 23 6.56 4.76 -6.38
CA LEU A 23 6.31 4.63 -4.94
C LEU A 23 4.86 4.22 -4.64
N LYS A 24 3.89 4.78 -5.37
CA LYS A 24 2.48 4.41 -5.17
C LYS A 24 2.22 2.97 -5.60
N ASP A 25 2.74 2.56 -6.75
CA ASP A 25 2.63 1.19 -7.25
C ASP A 25 3.20 0.19 -6.23
N LYS A 26 4.46 0.37 -5.83
CA LYS A 26 5.09 -0.48 -4.80
C LYS A 26 4.34 -0.44 -3.47
N PHE A 27 3.78 0.71 -3.06
CA PHE A 27 2.98 0.84 -1.85
C PHE A 27 1.72 -0.03 -1.89
N THR A 28 1.05 -0.14 -3.05
CA THR A 28 -0.15 -0.97 -3.18
C THR A 28 0.11 -2.47 -3.09
N CYS A 29 1.36 -2.90 -3.26
CA CYS A 29 1.75 -4.29 -3.06
C CYS A 29 2.33 -4.52 -1.65
N ASN A 30 3.11 -3.56 -1.14
CA ASN A 30 3.79 -3.66 0.15
C ASN A 30 3.87 -2.28 0.86
N PRO A 31 2.91 -1.97 1.75
CA PRO A 31 2.89 -0.68 2.45
C PRO A 31 3.91 -0.59 3.60
N TRP A 32 4.63 -1.68 3.91
CA TRP A 32 5.67 -1.77 4.93
C TRP A 32 7.09 -1.73 4.36
N LEU A 33 7.23 -1.51 3.05
CA LEU A 33 8.54 -1.40 2.40
C LEU A 33 9.43 -0.41 3.17
N GLU A 34 10.64 -0.86 3.54
CA GLU A 34 11.68 0.00 4.09
C GLU A 34 12.61 0.45 2.95
N PRO A 35 12.48 1.69 2.44
CA PRO A 35 13.18 2.11 1.23
C PRO A 35 14.72 2.04 1.34
N GLY A 36 15.28 2.12 2.56
CA GLY A 36 16.72 2.02 2.78
C GLY A 36 17.29 0.61 2.65
N SER A 37 16.47 -0.41 2.88
CA SER A 37 16.88 -1.81 3.05
C SER A 37 16.55 -2.67 1.82
N ASP A 38 15.58 -2.25 1.00
CA ASP A 38 15.10 -3.01 -0.14
C ASP A 38 16.03 -2.92 -1.37
N VAL A 39 16.42 -4.08 -1.90
CA VAL A 39 17.39 -4.19 -3.00
C VAL A 39 16.80 -3.70 -4.33
N GLU A 40 15.54 -4.04 -4.62
CA GLU A 40 14.88 -3.61 -5.86
C GLU A 40 14.70 -2.10 -5.88
N PHE A 41 14.23 -1.53 -4.77
CA PHE A 41 14.08 -0.11 -4.56
C PHE A 41 15.40 0.62 -4.76
N LYS A 42 16.47 0.13 -4.12
CA LYS A 42 17.82 0.71 -4.26
C LYS A 42 18.28 0.70 -5.72
N ASN A 43 18.01 -0.38 -6.44
CA ASN A 43 18.37 -0.48 -7.86
C ASN A 43 17.56 0.49 -8.72
N GLU A 44 16.27 0.63 -8.45
CA GLU A 44 15.40 1.55 -9.19
C GLU A 44 15.78 3.03 -8.95
N VAL A 45 16.04 3.41 -7.69
CA VAL A 45 16.55 4.75 -7.35
C VAL A 45 17.86 5.05 -8.07
N LYS A 46 18.78 4.08 -8.15
CA LYS A 46 20.04 4.25 -8.91
C LYS A 46 19.80 4.50 -10.40
N LYS A 47 18.77 3.89 -11.02
CA LYS A 47 18.43 4.16 -12.43
C LYS A 47 17.97 5.59 -12.62
N TYR A 48 17.09 6.09 -11.74
CA TYR A 48 16.64 7.48 -11.77
C TYR A 48 17.79 8.47 -11.61
N LEU A 49 18.63 8.26 -10.60
CA LEU A 49 19.80 9.12 -10.36
C LEU A 49 20.82 9.05 -11.50
N ARG A 50 20.97 7.89 -12.16
CA ARG A 50 21.84 7.76 -13.34
C ARG A 50 21.36 8.62 -14.51
N ALA A 51 20.05 8.67 -14.76
CA ALA A 51 19.48 9.49 -15.83
C ALA A 51 19.81 10.98 -15.66
N ASP A 52 19.93 11.45 -14.42
CA ASP A 52 20.28 12.84 -14.08
C ASP A 52 21.80 13.05 -13.87
N GLY A 53 22.64 12.04 -14.15
CA GLY A 53 24.10 12.14 -13.96
C GLY A 53 24.54 12.19 -12.50
N LEU A 54 23.73 11.65 -11.58
CA LEU A 54 23.90 11.64 -10.12
C LEU A 54 24.12 10.22 -9.56
N ALA A 55 24.46 9.24 -10.40
CA ALA A 55 24.55 7.83 -10.01
C ALA A 55 25.50 7.53 -8.82
N LYS A 56 26.52 8.38 -8.61
CA LYS A 56 27.51 8.25 -7.52
C LYS A 56 27.27 9.22 -6.37
N ASP A 57 26.24 10.06 -6.45
CA ASP A 57 25.94 11.06 -5.43
C ASP A 57 25.18 10.42 -4.25
N THR A 58 25.90 10.19 -3.16
CA THR A 58 25.36 9.59 -1.95
C THR A 58 24.40 10.51 -1.20
N SER A 59 24.56 11.84 -1.34
CA SER A 59 23.65 12.82 -0.76
C SER A 59 22.31 12.80 -1.50
N ALA A 60 22.35 12.78 -2.83
CA ALA A 60 21.14 12.65 -3.65
C ALA A 60 20.39 11.36 -3.33
N TYR A 61 21.09 10.23 -3.21
CA TYR A 61 20.47 8.96 -2.79
C TYR A 61 19.77 9.07 -1.43
N LYS A 62 20.44 9.63 -0.41
CA LYS A 62 19.85 9.82 0.93
C LYS A 62 18.60 10.70 0.88
N GLN A 63 18.61 11.77 0.09
CA GLN A 63 17.44 12.63 -0.09
C GLN A 63 16.27 11.88 -0.75
N VAL A 64 16.53 11.08 -1.78
CA VAL A 64 15.50 10.26 -2.44
C VAL A 64 14.91 9.22 -1.48
N VAL A 65 15.75 8.53 -0.70
CA VAL A 65 15.30 7.57 0.33
C VAL A 65 14.46 8.27 1.40
N SER A 66 14.91 9.41 1.91
CA SER A 66 14.17 10.19 2.91
C SER A 66 12.81 10.64 2.38
N PHE A 67 12.76 11.13 1.14
CA PHE A 67 11.49 11.47 0.48
C PHE A 67 10.57 10.26 0.35
N ALA A 68 11.09 9.10 -0.04
CA ALA A 68 10.30 7.88 -0.16
C ALA A 68 9.71 7.45 1.20
N SER A 69 10.50 7.50 2.28
CA SER A 69 10.02 7.20 3.63
C SER A 69 8.89 8.14 4.07
N SER A 70 9.05 9.44 3.87
CA SER A 70 7.99 10.43 4.13
C SER A 70 6.76 10.17 3.28
N LYS A 71 6.94 9.86 1.99
CA LYS A 71 5.84 9.55 1.08
C LYS A 71 5.07 8.31 1.51
N TYR A 72 5.75 7.26 1.97
CA TYR A 72 5.11 6.05 2.49
C TYR A 72 4.31 6.33 3.78
N ALA A 73 4.79 7.20 4.66
CA ALA A 73 4.01 7.65 5.81
C ALA A 73 2.72 8.38 5.37
N ASP A 74 2.80 9.24 4.36
CA ASP A 74 1.63 9.92 3.81
C ASP A 74 0.64 8.95 3.16
N LEU A 75 1.13 8.02 2.34
CA LEU A 75 0.30 7.02 1.66
C LEU A 75 -0.42 6.11 2.66
N ARG A 76 0.28 5.68 3.72
CA ARG A 76 -0.32 4.98 4.87
C ARG A 76 -1.43 5.81 5.52
N ASN A 77 -1.20 7.09 5.77
CA ASN A 77 -2.24 7.96 6.34
C ASN A 77 -3.43 8.17 5.40
N GLN A 78 -3.21 8.23 4.09
CA GLN A 78 -4.26 8.35 3.09
C GLN A 78 -5.09 7.07 2.98
N LEU A 79 -4.44 5.90 2.90
CA LEU A 79 -5.14 4.62 2.81
C LEU A 79 -5.96 4.34 4.07
N ARG A 80 -5.41 4.63 5.25
CA ARG A 80 -6.18 4.55 6.51
C ARG A 80 -7.42 5.43 6.44
N ARG A 81 -7.27 6.70 6.06
CA ARG A 81 -8.41 7.62 5.93
C ARG A 81 -9.44 7.11 4.94
N LYS A 82 -9.00 6.62 3.78
CA LYS A 82 -9.89 6.04 2.75
C LYS A 82 -10.70 4.86 3.29
N ILE A 83 -10.06 3.91 3.97
CA ILE A 83 -10.74 2.76 4.57
C ILE A 83 -11.84 3.24 5.54
N PHE A 84 -11.50 4.10 6.49
CA PHE A 84 -12.47 4.54 7.51
C PHE A 84 -13.55 5.46 6.95
N GLN A 85 -13.23 6.30 5.96
CA GLN A 85 -14.23 7.09 5.26
C GLN A 85 -15.25 6.18 4.56
N GLU A 86 -14.81 5.13 3.88
CA GLU A 86 -15.71 4.16 3.25
C GLU A 86 -16.54 3.37 4.29
N LEU A 87 -15.97 3.04 5.45
CA LEU A 87 -16.71 2.34 6.52
C LEU A 87 -17.80 3.21 7.16
N THR A 88 -17.54 4.51 7.33
CA THR A 88 -18.43 5.44 8.05
C THR A 88 -19.46 6.09 7.13
N GLU A 89 -19.01 6.60 5.98
CA GLU A 89 -19.78 7.47 5.08
C GLU A 89 -19.88 6.91 3.66
N GLY A 90 -19.17 5.82 3.37
CA GLY A 90 -19.14 5.20 2.05
C GLY A 90 -20.48 4.60 1.65
N LYS A 91 -20.73 4.59 0.35
CA LYS A 91 -21.88 3.90 -0.25
C LYS A 91 -21.64 2.40 -0.44
N ASN A 92 -20.38 1.97 -0.31
CA ASN A 92 -19.99 0.59 -0.52
C ASN A 92 -20.01 -0.18 0.82
N ASP A 93 -20.73 -1.30 0.89
CA ASP A 93 -20.56 -2.23 2.02
C ASP A 93 -19.27 -3.04 1.83
N LEU A 94 -18.16 -2.48 2.30
CA LEU A 94 -16.82 -3.10 2.25
C LEU A 94 -16.78 -4.53 2.84
N GLN A 95 -17.74 -4.90 3.70
CA GLN A 95 -17.82 -6.23 4.30
C GLN A 95 -18.40 -7.28 3.35
N SER A 96 -19.18 -6.86 2.34
CA SER A 96 -19.90 -7.74 1.41
C SER A 96 -19.36 -7.69 -0.02
N LEU A 97 -18.48 -6.74 -0.34
CA LEU A 97 -17.85 -6.66 -1.65
C LEU A 97 -17.05 -7.92 -1.97
N GLN A 98 -17.03 -8.34 -3.23
CA GLN A 98 -16.03 -9.29 -3.70
C GLN A 98 -14.63 -8.70 -3.53
N ILE A 99 -13.60 -9.56 -3.41
CA ILE A 99 -12.25 -9.09 -3.09
C ILE A 99 -11.69 -8.11 -4.13
N ASP A 100 -12.02 -8.30 -5.41
CA ASP A 100 -11.58 -7.43 -6.50
C ASP A 100 -12.23 -6.05 -6.41
N ASP A 101 -13.51 -5.98 -6.09
CA ASP A 101 -14.23 -4.72 -5.87
C ASP A 101 -13.73 -4.01 -4.62
N PHE A 102 -13.46 -4.76 -3.55
CA PHE A 102 -12.84 -4.21 -2.35
C PHE A 102 -11.48 -3.60 -2.67
N ALA A 103 -10.62 -4.32 -3.41
CA ALA A 103 -9.31 -3.84 -3.84
C ALA A 103 -9.43 -2.57 -4.69
N LYS A 104 -10.34 -2.55 -5.66
CA LYS A 104 -10.63 -1.36 -6.48
C LYS A 104 -11.05 -0.16 -5.63
N VAL A 105 -11.95 -0.35 -4.68
CA VAL A 105 -12.46 0.74 -3.82
C VAL A 105 -11.33 1.35 -2.98
N ILE A 106 -10.47 0.53 -2.36
CA ILE A 106 -9.45 1.04 -1.44
C ILE A 106 -8.13 1.44 -2.14
N LEU A 107 -7.77 0.81 -3.27
CA LEU A 107 -6.50 1.02 -3.97
C LEU A 107 -6.57 1.97 -5.17
N SER A 108 -7.76 2.26 -5.72
CA SER A 108 -7.92 3.11 -6.92
C SER A 108 -7.24 4.48 -6.86
N SER A 109 -7.15 5.09 -5.69
CA SER A 109 -6.48 6.40 -5.51
C SER A 109 -4.94 6.34 -5.58
N PHE A 110 -4.40 5.12 -5.56
CA PHE A 110 -2.97 4.84 -5.50
C PHE A 110 -2.45 4.27 -6.82
N CYS A 111 -3.20 3.41 -7.50
CA CYS A 111 -2.80 2.90 -8.81
C CYS A 111 -3.06 3.93 -9.92
N SER A 112 -2.27 3.87 -10.99
CA SER A 112 -2.61 4.61 -12.21
C SER A 112 -3.79 3.97 -12.94
N ALA A 113 -4.49 4.71 -13.80
CA ALA A 113 -5.66 4.21 -14.54
C ALA A 113 -5.35 3.02 -15.48
N LEU A 114 -4.07 2.78 -15.76
CA LEU A 114 -3.57 1.70 -16.62
C LEU A 114 -3.04 0.50 -15.83
N GLU A 115 -2.96 0.60 -14.51
CA GLU A 115 -2.47 -0.47 -13.64
C GLU A 115 -3.63 -1.33 -13.15
N SER A 116 -3.46 -2.64 -13.27
CA SER A 116 -4.51 -3.59 -12.90
C SER A 116 -4.53 -3.85 -11.39
N TYR A 117 -5.71 -3.75 -10.77
CA TYR A 117 -5.91 -3.96 -9.33
C TYR A 117 -5.85 -5.44 -8.93
N ASP A 118 -5.89 -6.33 -9.91
CA ASP A 118 -5.98 -7.79 -9.77
C ASP A 118 -4.62 -8.49 -9.60
N SER A 119 -3.53 -7.73 -9.45
CA SER A 119 -2.24 -8.34 -9.14
C SER A 119 -2.35 -9.17 -7.86
N GLN A 120 -1.72 -10.34 -7.87
CA GLN A 120 -1.79 -11.29 -6.75
C GLN A 120 -1.38 -10.64 -5.43
N GLU A 121 -0.33 -9.81 -5.42
CA GLU A 121 0.15 -9.11 -4.23
C GLU A 121 -0.87 -8.09 -3.70
N ARG A 122 -1.55 -7.37 -4.59
CA ARG A 122 -2.58 -6.37 -4.22
C ARG A 122 -3.80 -7.07 -3.62
N ILE A 123 -4.23 -8.19 -4.21
CA ILE A 123 -5.32 -9.02 -3.68
C ILE A 123 -4.95 -9.60 -2.31
N GLN A 124 -3.73 -10.13 -2.16
CA GLN A 124 -3.24 -10.63 -0.87
C GLN A 124 -3.21 -9.54 0.21
N LEU A 125 -2.71 -8.33 -0.13
CA LEU A 125 -2.76 -7.20 0.79
C LEU A 125 -4.20 -6.86 1.18
N CYS A 126 -5.12 -6.85 0.23
CA CYS A 126 -6.54 -6.56 0.48
C CYS A 126 -7.19 -7.62 1.38
N LEU A 127 -6.88 -8.91 1.18
CA LEU A 127 -7.34 -10.00 2.03
C LEU A 127 -6.86 -9.82 3.48
N ILE A 128 -5.60 -9.42 3.67
CA ILE A 128 -5.02 -9.14 4.99
C ILE A 128 -5.71 -7.96 5.64
N ILE A 129 -5.88 -6.84 4.92
CA ILE A 129 -6.57 -5.65 5.41
C ILE A 129 -7.99 -6.02 5.85
N ARG A 130 -8.77 -6.68 4.99
CA ARG A 130 -10.16 -7.04 5.29
C ARG A 130 -10.25 -8.02 6.46
N SER A 131 -9.36 -9.02 6.50
CA SER A 131 -9.27 -9.96 7.62
C SER A 131 -8.92 -9.27 8.94
N PHE A 132 -8.02 -8.29 8.90
CA PHE A 132 -7.68 -7.48 10.05
C PHE A 132 -8.87 -6.64 10.55
N LEU A 133 -9.58 -5.97 9.63
CA LEU A 133 -10.78 -5.19 9.95
C LEU A 133 -11.85 -6.06 10.63
N HIS A 134 -12.07 -7.29 10.14
CA HIS A 134 -12.94 -8.27 10.79
C HIS A 134 -12.45 -8.67 12.18
N ARG A 135 -11.18 -9.12 12.30
CA ARG A 135 -10.62 -9.63 13.57
C ARG A 135 -10.61 -8.57 14.66
N ARG A 136 -10.52 -7.29 14.30
CA ARG A 136 -10.54 -6.15 15.21
C ARG A 136 -11.94 -5.55 15.42
N GLY A 137 -12.98 -6.11 14.80
CA GLY A 137 -14.36 -5.62 14.93
C GLY A 137 -14.61 -4.24 14.29
N LEU A 138 -13.74 -3.80 13.38
CA LEU A 138 -13.73 -2.44 12.84
C LEU A 138 -14.87 -2.19 11.85
N PHE A 139 -15.40 -3.23 11.23
CA PHE A 139 -16.64 -3.14 10.44
C PHE A 139 -17.85 -2.77 11.31
N ALA A 140 -17.90 -3.25 12.55
CA ALA A 140 -18.98 -2.97 13.48
C ALA A 140 -18.82 -1.60 14.16
N THR A 141 -17.60 -1.29 14.64
CA THR A 141 -17.35 -0.03 15.35
C THR A 141 -17.26 1.16 14.40
N LYS A 142 -16.84 0.95 13.15
CA LYS A 142 -16.56 2.00 12.15
C LYS A 142 -15.59 3.08 12.65
N GLN A 143 -14.79 2.78 13.67
CA GLN A 143 -13.87 3.71 14.30
C GLN A 143 -12.42 3.29 14.06
N SER A 144 -11.58 4.28 13.77
CA SER A 144 -10.14 4.03 13.66
C SER A 144 -9.52 3.79 15.03
N ILE A 145 -8.51 2.92 15.06
CA ILE A 145 -7.78 2.60 16.30
C ILE A 145 -6.44 3.30 16.35
N PRO A 146 -5.93 3.63 17.56
CA PRO A 146 -4.54 4.00 17.75
C PRO A 146 -3.61 2.91 17.21
N ASP A 147 -2.47 3.32 16.68
CA ASP A 147 -1.42 2.44 16.13
C ASP A 147 -1.91 1.46 15.06
N PHE A 148 -2.94 1.84 14.29
CA PHE A 148 -3.52 1.03 13.21
C PHE A 148 -2.45 0.34 12.35
N TRP A 149 -1.45 1.10 11.88
CA TRP A 149 -0.40 0.57 11.01
C TRP A 149 0.52 -0.43 11.70
N ASN A 150 0.91 -0.19 12.95
CA ASN A 150 1.75 -1.12 13.70
C ASN A 150 0.99 -2.42 13.95
N LYS A 151 -0.29 -2.34 14.35
CA LYS A 151 -1.14 -3.51 14.59
C LYS A 151 -1.42 -4.30 13.31
N LEU A 152 -1.61 -3.60 12.20
CA LEU A 152 -1.80 -4.23 10.90
C LEU A 152 -0.51 -4.90 10.40
N GLN A 153 0.65 -4.27 10.59
CA GLN A 153 1.94 -4.87 10.24
C GLN A 153 2.25 -6.11 11.08
N ILE A 154 1.95 -6.10 12.39
CA ILE A 154 2.06 -7.29 13.25
C ILE A 154 1.16 -8.41 12.70
N PHE A 155 -0.10 -8.10 12.41
CA PHE A 155 -1.04 -9.07 11.85
C PHE A 155 -0.58 -9.62 10.49
N TYR A 156 -0.05 -8.75 9.61
CA TYR A 156 0.58 -9.15 8.35
C TYR A 156 1.70 -10.15 8.60
N ASN A 157 2.67 -9.79 9.45
CA ASN A 157 3.82 -10.63 9.77
C ASN A 157 3.40 -11.99 10.37
N GLU A 158 2.44 -12.00 11.30
CA GLU A 158 1.87 -13.23 11.86
C GLU A 158 1.23 -14.11 10.79
N THR A 159 0.49 -13.49 9.86
CA THR A 159 -0.22 -14.19 8.78
C THR A 159 0.75 -14.75 7.73
N THR A 160 1.83 -14.04 7.44
CA THR A 160 2.81 -14.44 6.42
C THR A 160 3.94 -15.31 6.97
N LYS A 161 4.14 -15.36 8.29
CA LYS A 161 5.23 -16.13 8.90
C LYS A 161 4.96 -17.63 8.84
N GLY A 162 5.87 -18.37 8.22
CA GLY A 162 5.93 -19.84 8.29
C GLY A 162 4.81 -20.58 7.55
N ALA A 163 3.95 -19.88 6.83
CA ALA A 163 2.84 -20.47 6.10
C ALA A 163 3.15 -20.50 4.60
N GLY A 164 2.95 -21.67 3.96
CA GLY A 164 3.10 -21.87 2.52
C GLY A 164 2.07 -21.06 1.71
N ASP A 165 2.05 -21.22 0.39
CA ASP A 165 1.16 -20.43 -0.48
C ASP A 165 -0.34 -20.73 -0.26
N GLU A 166 -0.65 -21.91 0.28
CA GLU A 166 -2.00 -22.34 0.67
C GLU A 166 -2.70 -21.38 1.65
N LYS A 167 -1.94 -20.58 2.41
CA LYS A 167 -2.51 -19.58 3.34
C LYS A 167 -3.43 -18.58 2.65
N TRP A 168 -3.10 -18.22 1.42
CA TRP A 168 -3.87 -17.25 0.64
C TRP A 168 -5.20 -17.84 0.22
N GLU A 169 -5.22 -19.12 -0.14
CA GLU A 169 -6.45 -19.87 -0.45
C GLU A 169 -7.32 -20.02 0.79
N ILE A 170 -6.73 -20.32 1.95
CA ILE A 170 -7.44 -20.39 3.23
C ILE A 170 -8.07 -19.03 3.58
N LEU A 171 -7.31 -17.94 3.46
CA LEU A 171 -7.82 -16.59 3.73
C LEU A 171 -8.93 -16.21 2.75
N ALA A 172 -8.75 -16.45 1.45
CA ALA A 172 -9.77 -16.22 0.44
C ALA A 172 -11.03 -17.04 0.73
N GLY A 173 -10.90 -18.31 1.10
CA GLY A 173 -12.03 -19.16 1.45
C GLY A 173 -12.77 -18.70 2.71
N ILE A 174 -12.06 -18.26 3.75
CA ILE A 174 -12.68 -17.67 4.96
C ILE A 174 -13.45 -16.41 4.59
N ASP A 175 -12.84 -15.59 3.75
CA ASP A 175 -13.38 -14.31 3.33
C ASP A 175 -14.65 -14.47 2.48
N SER A 176 -14.63 -15.36 1.47
CA SER A 176 -15.82 -15.71 0.67
C SER A 176 -16.96 -16.22 1.53
N ARG A 177 -16.69 -17.08 2.53
CA ARG A 177 -17.73 -17.55 3.47
C ARG A 177 -18.35 -16.41 4.29
N ARG A 178 -17.56 -15.42 4.70
CA ARG A 178 -18.07 -14.24 5.43
C ARG A 178 -18.97 -13.38 4.54
N ILE A 179 -18.60 -13.20 3.27
CA ILE A 179 -19.41 -12.47 2.29
C ILE A 179 -20.75 -13.17 2.10
N ILE A 180 -20.75 -14.48 1.81
CA ILE A 180 -21.98 -15.27 1.62
C ILE A 180 -22.92 -15.11 2.82
N LYS A 181 -22.41 -15.36 4.03
CA LYS A 181 -23.20 -15.22 5.26
C LYS A 181 -23.74 -13.80 5.45
N ARG A 182 -22.97 -12.76 5.08
CA ARG A 182 -23.40 -11.37 5.18
C ARG A 182 -24.53 -11.08 4.21
N LEU A 183 -24.44 -11.56 2.97
CA LEU A 183 -25.47 -11.39 1.96
C LEU A 183 -26.76 -12.12 2.32
N GLU A 184 -26.68 -13.32 2.90
CA GLU A 184 -27.84 -14.05 3.44
C GLU A 184 -28.57 -13.28 4.55
N VAL A 185 -27.83 -12.60 5.43
CA VAL A 185 -28.40 -11.77 6.50
C VAL A 185 -29.04 -10.49 5.95
N LEU A 186 -28.53 -9.94 4.84
CA LEU A 186 -29.06 -8.72 4.21
C LEU A 186 -30.24 -8.98 3.26
N GLY A 187 -30.36 -10.22 2.75
CA GLY A 187 -31.46 -10.64 1.89
C GLY A 187 -32.71 -11.13 2.64
N ASN A 188 -32.62 -11.26 3.96
CA ASN A 188 -33.76 -11.50 4.88
C ASN A 188 -34.14 -10.19 5.57
#